data_AF-A0A1S3QHW3-F1
#
_entry.id   AF-A0A1S3QHW3-F1
#
_cell.length_a   1.000
_cell.length_b   1.000
_cell.length_c   1.000
_cell.angle_alpha   90.00
_cell.angle_beta   90.00
_cell.angle_gamma   90.00
#
_symmetry.space_group_name_H-M   'P 1'
#
loop_
_entity.id
_entity.type
_entity.pdbx_description
1 polymer ?
#
loop_
_entity_poly.entity_id
_entity_poly.type
_entity_poly.pdbx_seq_one_letter_code
_entity_poly.pdbx_strand_id
1 'polypeptide(L)'
;MANITVYAVAYLLFHFQTGSDEDPSLTETLGPIDIPIFRNLSLIVLGIGALFSVLFHLGTREEKGGAGEEKREEEDDDEEEGERRPLIPRPQGATPVQSLLRWKCWLKQPSFYQVAFLYMSTRLIVNLSQTYISMYLTNTLMLPKKYIATIPLVMYVSGFASSFIMRPISKLIGKCMTYFVGLLLIMAFSYWVLVDDQMGDQIYGASVLLGVGSATILVMSLSMTADLIGDQTQSGAFVYGAMSFTDKVANGVAVMMIQTLHPCHTQVCCPACVWYYHYVMVIATGGVAVVAALSLCTILVWPIGIVRRLPYITGLMGSEDQDISEDNSYQPRPTVN
;
A
#
# COMPACT_ATOMS: atom_id res chain seq x y z
N MET A 1 -9.93 -7.16 6.20
CA MET A 1 -10.83 -7.96 7.04
C MET A 1 -10.86 -7.53 8.50
N ALA A 2 -9.74 -7.49 9.24
CA ALA A 2 -9.74 -7.12 10.66
C ALA A 2 -10.42 -5.76 10.97
N ASN A 3 -10.06 -4.69 10.25
CA ASN A 3 -10.69 -3.38 10.43
C ASN A 3 -12.20 -3.43 10.18
N ILE A 4 -12.66 -4.11 9.13
CA ILE A 4 -14.09 -4.27 8.82
C ILE A 4 -14.82 -4.94 10.00
N THR A 5 -14.27 -6.02 10.55
CA THR A 5 -14.86 -6.72 11.70
C THR A 5 -14.95 -5.81 12.92
N VAL A 6 -13.90 -5.04 13.23
CA VAL A 6 -13.90 -4.11 14.38
C VAL A 6 -14.96 -3.03 14.22
N TYR A 7 -15.03 -2.38 13.05
CA TYR A 7 -16.02 -1.34 12.81
C TYR A 7 -17.45 -1.89 12.70
N ALA A 8 -17.64 -3.11 12.20
CA ALA A 8 -18.94 -3.77 12.17
C ALA A 8 -19.45 -4.11 13.57
N VAL A 9 -18.59 -4.63 14.44
CA VAL A 9 -18.92 -4.88 15.86
C VAL A 9 -19.21 -3.57 16.59
N ALA A 10 -18.41 -2.52 16.34
CA ALA A 10 -18.67 -1.20 16.90
C ALA A 10 -20.04 -0.66 16.47
N TYR A 11 -20.36 -0.73 15.17
CA TYR A 11 -21.66 -0.32 14.63
C TYR A 11 -22.82 -1.07 15.29
N LEU A 12 -22.72 -2.41 15.40
CA LEU A 12 -23.75 -3.22 16.05
C LEU A 12 -23.93 -2.84 17.53
N LEU A 13 -22.85 -2.65 18.28
CA LEU A 13 -22.93 -2.23 19.68
C LEU A 13 -23.61 -0.86 19.85
N PHE A 14 -23.21 0.13 19.05
CA PHE A 14 -23.83 1.45 19.07
C PHE A 14 -25.31 1.36 18.65
N HIS A 15 -25.65 0.55 17.66
CA HIS A 15 -27.04 0.40 17.20
C HIS A 15 -27.94 -0.30 18.23
N PHE A 16 -27.47 -1.37 18.87
CA PHE A 16 -28.26 -2.11 19.86
C PHE A 16 -28.45 -1.36 21.18
N GLN A 17 -27.51 -0.50 21.59
CA GLN A 17 -27.70 0.33 22.79
C GLN A 17 -28.48 1.62 22.52
N THR A 18 -28.49 2.13 21.29
CA THR A 18 -29.37 3.24 20.87
C THR A 18 -30.86 2.85 20.90
N GLY A 19 -31.18 1.54 20.88
CA GLY A 19 -32.55 1.04 20.98
C GLY A 19 -33.09 0.88 22.41
N SER A 20 -32.26 1.04 23.44
CA SER A 20 -32.63 0.74 24.84
C SER A 20 -32.66 1.95 25.77
N ASP A 21 -32.04 3.07 25.41
CA ASP A 21 -32.08 4.33 26.18
C ASP A 21 -32.59 5.47 25.29
N GLU A 22 -33.88 5.79 25.39
CA GLU A 22 -34.50 6.97 24.79
C GLU A 22 -34.04 8.24 25.53
N ASP A 23 -32.88 8.80 25.16
CA ASP A 23 -32.58 10.21 25.44
C ASP A 23 -31.77 10.85 24.28
N PRO A 24 -32.38 11.70 23.44
CA PRO A 24 -31.75 12.29 22.24
C PRO A 24 -30.48 13.09 22.54
N SER A 25 -30.34 13.59 23.77
CA SER A 25 -29.20 14.40 24.23
C SER A 25 -27.89 13.62 24.39
N LEU A 26 -27.93 12.29 24.48
CA LEU A 26 -26.74 11.43 24.58
C LEU A 26 -26.05 11.16 23.24
N THR A 27 -26.68 11.54 22.12
CA THR A 27 -26.22 11.21 20.77
C THR A 27 -25.24 12.20 20.15
N GLU A 28 -25.01 13.37 20.79
CA GLU A 28 -24.31 14.49 20.15
C GLU A 28 -22.83 14.62 20.51
N THR A 29 -22.33 14.06 21.61
CA THR A 29 -20.90 14.24 21.96
C THR A 29 -20.28 13.05 22.69
N LEU A 30 -19.16 12.53 22.16
CA LEU A 30 -18.37 11.47 22.79
C LEU A 30 -17.91 11.92 24.18
N GLY A 31 -18.25 11.16 25.21
CA GLY A 31 -17.99 11.54 26.59
C GLY A 31 -17.65 10.36 27.51
N PRO A 32 -17.36 10.63 28.80
CA PRO A 32 -17.05 9.60 29.79
C PRO A 32 -18.15 8.53 29.94
N ILE A 33 -19.38 8.85 29.53
CA ILE A 33 -20.51 7.93 29.57
C ILE A 33 -20.40 6.80 28.53
N ASP A 34 -19.59 6.97 27.48
CA ASP A 34 -19.37 5.98 26.42
C ASP A 34 -18.25 4.98 26.78
N ILE A 35 -17.50 5.21 27.88
CA ILE A 35 -16.43 4.33 28.38
C ILE A 35 -16.86 2.85 28.48
N PRO A 36 -18.03 2.48 29.04
CA PRO A 36 -18.46 1.09 29.08
C PRO A 36 -18.66 0.48 27.67
N ILE A 37 -19.07 1.27 26.68
CA ILE A 37 -19.26 0.82 25.29
C ILE A 37 -17.90 0.49 24.67
N PHE A 38 -16.93 1.41 24.79
CA PHE A 38 -15.57 1.18 24.31
C PHE A 38 -14.90 0.01 25.01
N ARG A 39 -15.10 -0.15 26.33
CA ARG A 39 -14.61 -1.31 27.08
C ARG A 39 -15.18 -2.62 26.54
N ASN A 40 -16.49 -2.69 26.33
CA ASN A 40 -17.14 -3.88 25.78
C ASN A 40 -16.65 -4.20 24.36
N LEU A 41 -16.51 -3.17 23.52
CA LEU A 41 -15.92 -3.30 22.19
C LEU A 41 -14.50 -3.87 22.26
N SER A 42 -13.63 -3.31 23.10
CA SER A 42 -12.25 -3.81 23.27
C SER A 42 -12.21 -5.26 23.76
N LEU A 43 -13.08 -5.64 24.70
CA LEU A 43 -13.16 -7.02 25.20
C LEU A 43 -13.63 -8.01 24.14
N ILE A 44 -14.62 -7.64 23.32
CA ILE A 44 -15.11 -8.48 22.22
C ILE A 44 -14.01 -8.66 21.17
N VAL A 45 -13.36 -7.58 20.75
CA VAL A 45 -12.27 -7.64 19.76
C VAL A 45 -11.10 -8.47 20.29
N LEU A 46 -10.74 -8.32 21.58
CA LEU A 46 -9.73 -9.13 22.22
C LEU A 46 -10.13 -10.61 22.26
N GLY A 47 -11.39 -10.93 22.60
CA GLY A 47 -11.90 -12.29 22.62
C GLY A 47 -11.88 -12.96 21.26
N ILE A 48 -12.33 -12.26 20.21
CA ILE A 48 -12.27 -12.73 18.82
C ILE A 48 -10.81 -12.94 18.41
N GLY A 49 -9.93 -11.98 18.67
CA GLY A 49 -8.50 -12.10 18.35
C GLY A 49 -7.80 -13.25 19.07
N ALA A 50 -8.10 -13.46 20.35
CA ALA A 50 -7.60 -14.57 21.14
C ALA A 50 -8.12 -15.91 20.61
N LEU A 51 -9.41 -16.00 20.27
CA LEU A 51 -10.00 -17.20 19.68
C LEU A 51 -9.29 -17.57 18.36
N PHE A 52 -9.15 -16.62 17.44
CA PHE A 52 -8.46 -16.86 16.18
C PHE A 52 -6.97 -17.17 16.37
N SER A 53 -6.30 -16.56 17.35
CA SER A 53 -4.92 -16.88 17.70
C SER A 53 -4.79 -18.32 18.22
N VAL A 54 -5.71 -18.77 19.08
CA VAL A 54 -5.75 -20.15 19.59
C VAL A 54 -6.05 -21.14 18.46
N LEU A 55 -7.04 -20.83 17.61
CA LEU A 55 -7.34 -21.64 16.43
C LEU A 55 -6.16 -21.74 15.47
N PHE A 56 -5.41 -20.66 15.28
CA PHE A 56 -4.19 -20.66 14.48
C PHE A 56 -3.15 -21.60 15.09
N HIS A 57 -2.79 -21.42 16.37
CA HIS A 57 -1.77 -22.26 17.01
C HIS A 57 -2.17 -23.73 17.16
N LEU A 58 -3.47 -24.04 17.30
CA LEU A 58 -3.97 -25.42 17.34
C LEU A 58 -4.15 -26.03 15.95
N GLY A 59 -4.47 -25.21 14.95
CA GLY A 59 -4.79 -25.64 13.58
C GLY A 59 -3.59 -25.73 12.64
N THR A 60 -2.55 -24.92 12.86
CA THR A 60 -1.31 -25.03 12.08
C THR A 60 -0.50 -26.22 12.59
N ARG A 61 -0.72 -27.40 12.01
CA ARG A 61 0.27 -28.48 12.06
C ARG A 61 1.49 -28.02 11.27
N GLU A 62 2.58 -27.73 11.97
CA GLU A 62 3.89 -27.59 11.34
C GLU A 62 4.26 -28.96 10.76
N GLU A 63 4.32 -29.05 9.43
CA GLU A 63 4.85 -30.21 8.74
C GLU A 63 6.35 -30.30 9.06
N LYS A 64 6.71 -31.23 9.96
CA LYS A 64 8.10 -31.68 10.09
C LYS A 64 8.54 -32.17 8.72
N GLY A 65 9.53 -31.49 8.14
CA GLY A 65 9.95 -31.65 6.76
C GLY A 65 10.02 -33.10 6.28
N GLY A 66 9.43 -33.33 5.11
CA GLY A 66 9.50 -34.57 4.35
C GLY A 66 9.17 -34.28 2.90
N ALA A 67 10.03 -34.73 1.99
CA ALA A 67 9.90 -34.57 0.55
C ALA A 67 8.63 -35.21 -0.03
N GLY A 68 8.08 -34.63 -1.10
CA GLY A 68 7.16 -35.35 -2.00
C GLY A 68 6.11 -34.50 -2.70
N GLU A 69 6.39 -34.18 -3.97
CA GLU A 69 5.47 -34.11 -5.13
C GLU A 69 4.17 -33.29 -5.08
N GLU A 70 4.26 -32.14 -5.75
CA GLU A 70 3.34 -31.60 -6.77
C GLU A 70 1.97 -32.28 -6.96
N LYS A 71 0.93 -31.51 -6.65
CA LYS A 71 -0.20 -31.19 -7.56
C LYS A 71 -0.77 -29.84 -7.13
N ARG A 72 -0.36 -28.77 -7.80
CA ARG A 72 -1.05 -27.47 -7.75
C ARG A 72 -1.81 -27.32 -9.06
N GLU A 73 -3.12 -27.40 -8.95
CA GLU A 73 -4.03 -26.94 -10.00
C GLU A 73 -3.79 -25.45 -10.21
N GLU A 74 -3.64 -25.07 -11.47
CA GLU A 74 -3.48 -23.69 -11.94
C GLU A 74 -4.81 -22.96 -11.75
N GLU A 75 -4.92 -22.15 -10.69
CA GLU A 75 -5.90 -21.07 -10.61
C GLU A 75 -5.15 -19.76 -10.39
N ASP A 76 -5.36 -18.83 -11.34
CA ASP A 76 -4.76 -17.49 -11.44
C ASP A 76 -4.89 -16.67 -10.13
N ASP A 77 -3.83 -16.63 -9.32
CA ASP A 77 -3.74 -15.83 -8.09
C ASP A 77 -2.48 -14.97 -8.05
N ASP A 78 -2.38 -14.02 -8.98
CA ASP A 78 -1.15 -13.21 -9.19
C ASP A 78 -1.08 -11.84 -8.49
N GLU A 79 -2.02 -11.45 -7.62
CA GLU A 79 -2.00 -10.07 -7.06
C GLU A 79 -2.05 -9.95 -5.52
N GLU A 80 -2.10 -11.05 -4.77
CA GLU A 80 -1.90 -11.05 -3.30
C GLU A 80 -0.57 -11.70 -2.85
N GLU A 81 0.32 -12.02 -3.79
CA GLU A 81 1.57 -12.73 -3.51
C GLU A 81 2.75 -11.86 -3.06
N GLY A 82 2.64 -10.52 -3.11
CA GLY A 82 3.77 -9.62 -2.79
C GLY A 82 4.32 -9.75 -1.36
N GLU A 83 3.45 -10.06 -0.40
CA GLU A 83 3.83 -10.30 1.01
C GLU A 83 3.95 -11.79 1.37
N ARG A 84 3.58 -12.72 0.47
CA ARG A 84 3.50 -14.17 0.75
C ARG A 84 4.40 -15.05 -0.11
N ARG A 85 5.29 -14.49 -0.93
CA ARG A 85 6.33 -15.30 -1.59
C ARG A 85 7.43 -15.69 -0.59
N PRO A 86 7.81 -16.97 -0.49
CA PRO A 86 8.97 -17.38 0.31
C PRO A 86 10.23 -16.69 -0.20
N LEU A 87 10.91 -15.93 0.67
CA LEU A 87 12.17 -15.22 0.35
C LEU A 87 13.39 -16.17 0.24
N ILE A 88 13.17 -17.49 0.25
CA ILE A 88 14.21 -18.51 0.25
C ILE A 88 14.22 -19.20 -1.12
N PRO A 89 15.28 -19.07 -1.93
CA PRO A 89 15.39 -19.79 -3.19
C PRO A 89 15.49 -21.31 -2.97
N ARG A 90 14.67 -22.07 -3.70
CA ARG A 90 14.87 -23.51 -3.92
C ARG A 90 16.09 -23.69 -4.83
N PRO A 91 17.08 -24.53 -4.49
CA PRO A 91 18.21 -24.77 -5.39
C PRO A 91 17.76 -25.71 -6.51
N GLN A 92 17.57 -25.20 -7.72
CA GLN A 92 17.44 -26.00 -8.92
C GLN A 92 18.47 -25.58 -9.97
N GLY A 93 19.00 -26.59 -10.64
CA GLY A 93 20.29 -26.59 -11.31
C GLY A 93 20.45 -25.59 -12.46
N ALA A 94 21.70 -25.17 -12.61
CA ALA A 94 22.37 -24.72 -13.83
C ALA A 94 21.81 -23.49 -14.60
N THR A 95 22.56 -22.38 -14.45
CA THR A 95 22.77 -21.20 -15.34
C THR A 95 21.77 -20.03 -15.31
N PRO A 96 22.18 -18.76 -15.62
CA PRO A 96 23.53 -18.17 -15.76
C PRO A 96 23.85 -17.23 -14.56
N VAL A 97 25.06 -16.66 -14.54
CA VAL A 97 25.53 -15.71 -13.48
C VAL A 97 24.62 -14.48 -13.42
N GLN A 98 23.58 -14.53 -12.58
CA GLN A 98 22.71 -13.41 -12.32
C GLN A 98 23.50 -12.38 -11.51
N SER A 99 23.80 -11.23 -12.12
CA SER A 99 24.37 -10.09 -11.41
C SER A 99 23.32 -9.51 -10.48
N LEU A 100 23.16 -10.12 -9.31
CA LEU A 100 22.25 -9.66 -8.26
C LEU A 100 22.68 -8.27 -7.79
N LEU A 101 21.75 -7.32 -7.81
CA LEU A 101 22.02 -5.94 -7.42
C LEU A 101 22.28 -5.90 -5.92
N ARG A 102 23.46 -5.42 -5.52
CA ARG A 102 23.78 -5.17 -4.11
C ARG A 102 22.91 -4.02 -3.59
N TRP A 103 22.50 -4.05 -2.32
CA TRP A 103 21.65 -3.02 -1.68
C TRP A 103 22.09 -1.57 -1.96
N LYS A 104 23.40 -1.31 -1.99
CA LYS A 104 23.97 0.03 -2.27
C LYS A 104 23.66 0.55 -3.68
N CYS A 105 23.48 -0.36 -4.65
CA CYS A 105 23.19 0.02 -6.03
C CYS A 105 21.76 0.51 -6.20
N TRP A 106 20.82 0.06 -5.34
CA TRP A 106 19.44 0.56 -5.33
C TRP A 106 19.38 2.06 -5.05
N LEU A 107 20.19 2.55 -4.12
CA LEU A 107 20.29 3.97 -3.80
C LEU A 107 20.89 4.83 -4.93
N LYS A 108 21.43 4.21 -5.99
CA LYS A 108 21.90 4.94 -7.17
C LYS A 108 20.89 4.94 -8.31
N GLN A 109 19.83 4.15 -8.21
CA GLN A 109 18.86 3.97 -9.28
C GLN A 109 17.77 5.05 -9.20
N PRO A 110 17.55 5.87 -10.23
CA PRO A 110 16.50 6.91 -10.21
C PRO A 110 15.09 6.33 -10.05
N SER A 111 14.82 5.17 -10.64
CA SER A 111 13.53 4.46 -10.56
C SER A 111 13.15 4.09 -9.12
N PHE A 112 14.15 3.85 -8.26
CA PHE A 112 13.91 3.59 -6.83
C PHE A 112 13.27 4.81 -6.15
N TYR A 113 13.78 6.01 -6.40
CA TYR A 113 13.26 7.23 -5.81
C TYR A 113 11.87 7.60 -6.35
N GLN A 114 11.62 7.39 -7.64
CA GLN A 114 10.31 7.64 -8.24
C GLN A 114 9.22 6.77 -7.60
N VAL A 115 9.45 5.46 -7.52
CA VAL A 115 8.48 4.52 -6.94
C VAL A 115 8.39 4.71 -5.42
N ALA A 116 9.49 4.99 -4.73
CA ALA A 116 9.46 5.28 -3.30
C ALA A 116 8.66 6.55 -2.97
N PHE A 117 8.78 7.59 -3.80
CA PHE A 117 8.02 8.83 -3.62
C PHE A 117 6.52 8.63 -3.91
N LEU A 118 6.18 7.87 -4.96
CA LEU A 118 4.79 7.50 -5.25
C LEU A 118 4.20 6.66 -4.11
N TYR A 119 4.94 5.66 -3.62
CA TYR A 119 4.54 4.82 -2.48
C TYR A 119 4.32 5.65 -1.21
N MET A 120 5.25 6.54 -0.89
CA MET A 120 5.17 7.42 0.27
C MET A 120 3.96 8.36 0.18
N SER A 121 3.74 9.02 -0.96
CA SER A 121 2.59 9.91 -1.18
C SER A 121 1.26 9.15 -1.07
N THR A 122 1.21 7.93 -1.62
CA THR A 122 0.04 7.03 -1.52
C THR A 122 -0.29 6.71 -0.07
N ARG A 123 0.72 6.25 0.70
CA ARG A 123 0.56 5.91 2.12
C ARG A 123 0.15 7.14 2.93
N LEU A 124 0.71 8.31 2.61
CA LEU A 124 0.37 9.56 3.28
C LEU A 124 -1.11 9.94 3.07
N ILE A 125 -1.62 9.85 1.83
CA ILE A 125 -3.04 10.11 1.52
C ILE A 125 -3.93 9.19 2.37
N VAL A 126 -3.70 7.88 2.29
CA VAL A 126 -4.54 6.86 2.95
C VAL A 126 -4.49 6.99 4.48
N ASN A 127 -3.30 7.17 5.06
CA ASN A 127 -3.14 7.23 6.50
C ASN A 127 -3.72 8.53 7.10
N LEU A 128 -3.48 9.68 6.46
CA LEU A 128 -4.03 10.94 6.92
C LEU A 128 -5.55 10.97 6.76
N SER A 129 -6.09 10.52 5.63
CA SER A 129 -7.53 10.49 5.43
C SER A 129 -8.22 9.57 6.44
N GLN A 130 -7.66 8.40 6.73
CA GLN A 130 -8.22 7.46 7.72
C GLN A 130 -8.11 7.97 9.16
N THR A 131 -7.05 8.69 9.50
CA THR A 131 -6.84 9.20 10.86
C THR A 131 -7.73 10.41 11.15
N TYR A 132 -7.86 11.33 10.19
CA TYR A 132 -8.56 12.60 10.39
C TYR A 132 -10.05 12.55 10.01
N ILE A 133 -10.54 11.49 9.35
CA ILE A 133 -11.98 11.36 9.00
C ILE A 133 -12.90 11.50 10.23
N SER A 134 -12.56 10.88 11.36
CA SER A 134 -13.39 10.94 12.57
C SER A 134 -13.42 12.35 13.17
N MET A 135 -12.29 13.05 13.13
CA MET A 135 -12.20 14.44 13.58
C MET A 135 -12.97 15.39 12.65
N TYR A 136 -12.92 15.15 11.34
CA TYR A 136 -13.73 15.87 10.36
C TYR A 136 -15.23 15.68 10.61
N LEU A 137 -15.70 14.43 10.78
CA LEU A 137 -17.11 14.15 11.04
C LEU A 137 -17.63 14.77 12.34
N THR A 138 -16.80 14.75 13.39
CA THR A 138 -17.20 15.20 14.73
C THR A 138 -17.05 16.71 14.89
N ASN A 139 -15.92 17.29 14.46
CA ASN A 139 -15.60 18.70 14.74
C ASN A 139 -16.00 19.63 13.60
N THR A 140 -16.08 19.16 12.35
CA THR A 140 -16.49 19.99 11.21
C THR A 140 -17.98 19.83 10.94
N LEU A 141 -18.42 18.58 10.70
CA LEU A 141 -19.79 18.29 10.30
C LEU A 141 -20.77 18.23 11.48
N MET A 142 -20.26 18.16 12.73
CA MET A 142 -21.07 18.05 13.95
C MET A 142 -22.14 16.94 13.86
N LEU A 143 -21.81 15.83 13.19
CA LEU A 143 -22.75 14.74 12.95
C LEU A 143 -22.94 13.87 14.20
N PRO A 144 -24.13 13.27 14.40
CA PRO A 144 -24.39 12.38 15.52
C PRO A 144 -23.42 11.20 15.57
N LYS A 145 -23.18 10.66 16.78
CA LYS A 145 -22.23 9.57 17.06
C LYS A 145 -22.32 8.36 16.12
N LYS A 146 -23.51 8.06 15.58
CA LYS A 146 -23.73 6.94 14.64
C LYS A 146 -22.80 7.02 13.41
N TYR A 147 -22.53 8.22 12.89
CA TYR A 147 -21.72 8.39 11.68
C TYR A 147 -20.23 8.10 11.91
N ILE A 148 -19.73 8.24 13.14
CA ILE A 148 -18.31 8.02 13.49
C ILE A 148 -17.91 6.55 13.32
N ALA A 149 -18.84 5.61 13.55
CA ALA A 149 -18.61 4.19 13.31
C ALA A 149 -18.97 3.77 11.88
N THR A 150 -20.08 4.29 11.34
CA THR A 150 -20.60 3.87 10.03
C THR A 150 -19.72 4.35 8.87
N ILE A 151 -19.16 5.56 8.92
CA ILE A 151 -18.38 6.10 7.80
C ILE A 151 -17.08 5.33 7.56
N PRO A 152 -16.22 5.09 8.57
CA PRO A 152 -15.07 4.20 8.40
C PRO A 152 -15.47 2.81 7.91
N LEU A 153 -16.57 2.24 8.43
CA LEU A 153 -17.07 0.94 7.96
C LEU A 153 -17.36 0.97 6.45
N VAL A 154 -18.11 1.97 5.96
CA VAL A 154 -18.42 2.14 4.54
C VAL A 154 -17.15 2.31 3.71
N MET A 155 -16.17 3.10 4.17
CA MET A 155 -14.88 3.23 3.49
C MET A 155 -14.15 1.88 3.38
N TYR A 156 -14.09 1.10 4.46
CA TYR A 156 -13.40 -0.20 4.43
C TYR A 156 -14.13 -1.26 3.61
N VAL A 157 -15.46 -1.31 3.67
CA VAL A 157 -16.28 -2.24 2.88
C VAL A 157 -16.19 -1.91 1.39
N SER A 158 -16.33 -0.64 1.02
CA SER A 158 -16.21 -0.20 -0.38
C SER A 158 -14.80 -0.41 -0.93
N GLY A 159 -13.76 -0.12 -0.15
CA GLY A 159 -12.37 -0.41 -0.52
C GLY A 159 -12.12 -1.91 -0.73
N PHE A 160 -12.64 -2.76 0.18
CA PHE A 160 -12.52 -4.21 0.05
C PHE A 160 -13.27 -4.75 -1.17
N ALA A 161 -14.50 -4.29 -1.41
CA ALA A 161 -15.27 -4.66 -2.60
C ALA A 161 -14.53 -4.25 -3.89
N SER A 162 -13.91 -3.07 -3.87
CA SER A 162 -13.14 -2.58 -5.01
C SER A 162 -11.94 -3.46 -5.33
N SER A 163 -11.26 -4.07 -4.34
CA SER A 163 -10.10 -4.94 -4.58
C SER A 163 -10.38 -6.13 -5.50
N PHE A 164 -11.62 -6.66 -5.51
CA PHE A 164 -12.02 -7.70 -6.46
C PHE A 164 -12.15 -7.17 -7.89
N ILE A 165 -12.61 -5.93 -8.04
CA ILE A 165 -12.86 -5.27 -9.33
C ILE A 165 -11.55 -4.70 -9.90
N MET A 166 -10.57 -4.36 -9.06
CA MET A 166 -9.29 -3.80 -9.50
C MET A 166 -8.51 -4.75 -10.41
N ARG A 167 -8.52 -6.06 -10.12
CA ARG A 167 -7.77 -7.08 -10.89
C ARG A 167 -8.08 -7.08 -12.39
N PRO A 168 -9.35 -7.15 -12.85
CA PRO A 168 -9.65 -7.08 -14.29
C PRO A 168 -9.36 -5.69 -14.89
N ILE A 169 -9.55 -4.61 -14.12
CA ILE A 169 -9.31 -3.24 -14.60
C ILE A 169 -7.82 -2.97 -14.82
N SER A 170 -6.96 -3.40 -13.89
CA SER A 170 -5.50 -3.27 -13.99
C SER A 170 -4.94 -4.03 -15.19
N LYS A 171 -5.48 -5.23 -15.48
CA LYS A 171 -5.13 -6.01 -16.68
C LYS A 171 -5.57 -5.33 -17.99
N LEU A 172 -6.72 -4.65 -18.00
CA LEU A 172 -7.27 -4.04 -19.22
C LEU A 172 -6.62 -2.69 -19.56
N ILE A 173 -6.49 -1.79 -18.58
CA ILE A 173 -6.11 -0.38 -18.81
C ILE A 173 -4.63 -0.13 -18.41
N GLY A 174 -4.02 -1.08 -17.70
CA GLY A 174 -2.64 -1.00 -17.25
C GLY A 174 -2.48 -0.32 -15.89
N LYS A 175 -1.39 -0.65 -15.20
CA LYS A 175 -1.22 -0.33 -13.77
C LYS A 175 -1.18 1.17 -13.47
N CYS A 176 -0.45 1.94 -14.29
CA CYS A 176 -0.34 3.38 -14.12
C CYS A 176 -1.69 4.09 -14.33
N MET A 177 -2.52 3.63 -15.27
CA MET A 177 -3.83 4.21 -15.53
C MET A 177 -4.83 3.90 -14.43
N THR A 178 -4.84 2.66 -13.91
CA THR A 178 -5.67 2.32 -12.75
C THR A 178 -5.28 3.13 -11.52
N TYR A 179 -3.97 3.37 -11.30
CA TYR A 179 -3.52 4.27 -10.23
C TYR A 179 -4.02 5.70 -10.45
N PHE A 180 -3.95 6.23 -11.68
CA PHE A 180 -4.48 7.56 -12.01
C PHE A 180 -5.99 7.66 -11.79
N VAL A 181 -6.77 6.64 -12.18
CA VAL A 181 -8.22 6.57 -11.90
C VAL A 181 -8.48 6.62 -10.39
N GLY A 182 -7.69 5.88 -9.59
CA GLY A 182 -7.76 5.95 -8.13
C GLY A 182 -7.51 7.35 -7.59
N LEU A 183 -6.50 8.07 -8.11
CA LEU A 183 -6.24 9.46 -7.74
C LEU A 183 -7.39 10.40 -8.14
N LEU A 184 -7.99 10.22 -9.32
CA LEU A 184 -9.15 11.01 -9.74
C LEU A 184 -10.34 10.84 -8.81
N LEU A 185 -10.59 9.63 -8.30
CA LEU A 185 -11.66 9.39 -7.32
C LEU A 185 -11.38 10.13 -5.99
N ILE A 186 -10.12 10.15 -5.53
CA ILE A 186 -9.73 10.89 -4.32
C ILE A 186 -9.79 12.40 -4.54
N MET A 187 -9.39 12.89 -5.71
CA MET A 187 -9.54 14.30 -6.09
C MET A 187 -11.01 14.70 -6.18
N ALA A 188 -11.88 13.83 -6.71
CA ALA A 188 -13.32 14.05 -6.74
C ALA A 188 -13.90 14.11 -5.32
N PHE A 189 -13.47 13.22 -4.42
CA PHE A 189 -13.81 13.30 -3.00
C PHE A 189 -13.36 14.64 -2.38
N SER A 190 -12.10 15.02 -2.60
CA SER A 190 -11.53 16.26 -2.07
C SER A 190 -12.26 17.50 -2.57
N TYR A 191 -12.61 17.53 -3.86
CA TYR A 191 -13.42 18.59 -4.47
C TYR A 191 -14.84 18.62 -3.91
N TRP A 192 -15.48 17.45 -3.73
CA TRP A 192 -16.83 17.37 -3.17
C TRP A 192 -16.86 17.92 -1.75
N VAL A 193 -15.92 17.51 -0.90
CA VAL A 193 -15.75 18.02 0.47
C VAL A 193 -15.47 19.53 0.46
N LEU A 194 -14.67 20.03 -0.49
CA LEU A 194 -14.34 21.45 -0.58
C LEU A 194 -15.56 22.33 -0.91
N VAL A 195 -16.49 21.84 -1.73
CA VAL A 195 -17.64 22.62 -2.23
C VAL A 195 -18.85 22.54 -1.31
N ASP A 196 -19.05 21.41 -0.64
CA ASP A 196 -20.23 21.18 0.20
C ASP A 196 -19.87 21.24 1.68
N ASP A 197 -20.16 22.36 2.33
CA ASP A 197 -19.94 22.56 3.77
C ASP A 197 -21.05 21.90 4.62
N GLN A 198 -22.14 21.41 4.03
CA GLN A 198 -23.29 20.80 4.70
C GLN A 198 -23.55 19.38 4.17
N MET A 199 -22.49 18.57 4.11
CA MET A 199 -22.60 17.15 3.75
C MET A 199 -23.33 16.36 4.85
N GLY A 200 -24.66 16.35 4.80
CA GLY A 200 -25.51 15.45 5.58
C GLY A 200 -25.35 13.99 5.12
N ASP A 201 -26.41 13.39 4.58
CA ASP A 201 -26.35 12.00 4.10
C ASP A 201 -25.47 11.80 2.84
N GLN A 202 -25.07 12.88 2.16
CA GLN A 202 -24.16 12.80 1.01
C GLN A 202 -22.75 12.30 1.37
N ILE A 203 -22.37 12.38 2.65
CA ILE A 203 -21.08 11.91 3.14
C ILE A 203 -20.88 10.40 2.91
N TYR A 204 -21.95 9.61 2.84
CA TYR A 204 -21.87 8.19 2.50
C TYR A 204 -21.32 7.98 1.09
N GLY A 205 -21.79 8.77 0.11
CA GLY A 205 -21.28 8.72 -1.26
C GLY A 205 -19.82 9.14 -1.35
N ALA A 206 -19.46 10.24 -0.68
CA ALA A 206 -18.08 10.70 -0.58
C ALA A 206 -17.15 9.65 0.06
N SER A 207 -17.63 8.95 1.09
CA SER A 207 -16.88 7.89 1.77
C SER A 207 -16.64 6.66 0.90
N VAL A 208 -17.59 6.32 0.02
CA VAL A 208 -17.40 5.26 -0.98
C VAL A 208 -16.32 5.68 -1.98
N LEU A 209 -16.34 6.92 -2.49
CA LEU A 209 -15.30 7.41 -3.40
C LEU A 209 -13.91 7.38 -2.76
N LEU A 210 -13.81 7.84 -1.51
CA LEU A 210 -12.56 7.81 -0.75
C LEU A 210 -12.09 6.37 -0.48
N GLY A 211 -13.00 5.47 -0.12
CA GLY A 211 -12.70 4.05 0.14
C GLY A 211 -12.19 3.32 -1.10
N VAL A 212 -12.93 3.42 -2.22
CA VAL A 212 -12.57 2.85 -3.52
C VAL A 212 -11.25 3.43 -4.02
N GLY A 213 -11.12 4.76 -4.01
CA GLY A 213 -9.92 5.46 -4.48
C GLY A 213 -8.68 5.08 -3.66
N SER A 214 -8.78 5.12 -2.32
CA SER A 214 -7.69 4.78 -1.40
C SER A 214 -7.22 3.35 -1.55
N ALA A 215 -8.16 2.39 -1.67
CA ALA A 215 -7.80 1.00 -1.89
C ALA A 215 -7.11 0.82 -3.25
N THR A 216 -7.61 1.50 -4.30
CA THR A 216 -7.03 1.43 -5.65
C THR A 216 -5.59 1.92 -5.64
N ILE A 217 -5.33 3.14 -5.17
CA ILE A 217 -3.97 3.70 -5.20
C ILE A 217 -3.00 2.87 -4.35
N LEU A 218 -3.47 2.31 -3.22
CA LEU A 218 -2.65 1.50 -2.34
C LEU A 218 -2.21 0.19 -3.02
N VAL A 219 -3.17 -0.57 -3.57
CA VAL A 219 -2.88 -1.84 -4.28
C VAL A 219 -1.97 -1.59 -5.47
N MET A 220 -2.27 -0.56 -6.27
CA MET A 220 -1.46 -0.26 -7.45
C MET A 220 -0.04 0.23 -7.09
N SER A 221 0.13 0.97 -5.99
CA SER A 221 1.47 1.38 -5.51
C SER A 221 2.34 0.20 -5.07
N LEU A 222 1.73 -0.82 -4.45
CA LEU A 222 2.40 -2.06 -4.06
C LEU A 222 2.79 -2.87 -5.30
N SER A 223 1.88 -2.96 -6.28
CA SER A 223 2.15 -3.63 -7.56
C SER A 223 3.33 -2.99 -8.30
N MET A 224 3.36 -1.65 -8.40
CA MET A 224 4.51 -0.93 -9.00
C MET A 224 5.82 -1.11 -8.23
N THR A 225 5.75 -1.29 -6.90
CA THR A 225 6.92 -1.61 -6.06
C THR A 225 7.44 -3.02 -6.34
N ALA A 226 6.54 -3.99 -6.49
CA ALA A 226 6.90 -5.35 -6.86
C ALA A 226 7.54 -5.42 -8.26
N ASP A 227 6.98 -4.68 -9.22
CA ASP A 227 7.53 -4.58 -10.58
C ASP A 227 8.94 -3.97 -10.59
N LEU A 228 9.20 -2.98 -9.73
CA LEU A 228 10.52 -2.39 -9.57
C LEU A 228 11.54 -3.43 -9.09
N ILE A 229 11.18 -4.25 -8.10
CA ILE A 229 12.06 -5.28 -7.52
C ILE A 229 12.31 -6.40 -8.54
N GLY A 230 11.26 -6.85 -9.23
CA GLY A 230 11.31 -7.93 -10.22
C GLY A 230 12.05 -9.16 -9.68
N ASP A 231 13.05 -9.64 -10.43
CA ASP A 231 13.84 -10.82 -10.08
C ASP A 231 14.86 -10.60 -8.95
N GLN A 232 15.00 -9.37 -8.43
CA GLN A 232 16.02 -9.00 -7.42
C GLN A 232 15.53 -9.22 -5.97
N THR A 233 14.89 -10.35 -5.72
CA THR A 233 14.24 -10.67 -4.43
C THR A 233 15.20 -10.67 -3.24
N GLN A 234 16.47 -10.99 -3.45
CA GLN A 234 17.53 -11.00 -2.43
C GLN A 234 17.74 -9.64 -1.75
N SER A 235 17.53 -8.53 -2.47
CA SER A 235 17.60 -7.16 -1.91
C SER A 235 16.21 -6.51 -1.78
N GLY A 236 15.13 -7.22 -2.10
CA GLY A 236 13.76 -6.71 -2.03
C GLY A 236 13.34 -6.31 -0.61
N ALA A 237 13.81 -7.04 0.41
CA ALA A 237 13.55 -6.70 1.82
C ALA A 237 14.13 -5.32 2.20
N PHE A 238 15.29 -4.95 1.67
CA PHE A 238 15.86 -3.61 1.87
C PHE A 238 14.99 -2.54 1.20
N VAL A 239 14.50 -2.78 -0.01
CA VAL A 239 13.64 -1.84 -0.76
C VAL A 239 12.34 -1.58 0.00
N TYR A 240 11.61 -2.63 0.40
CA TYR A 240 10.39 -2.50 1.20
C TYR A 240 10.65 -1.85 2.55
N GLY A 241 11.78 -2.18 3.20
CA GLY A 241 12.20 -1.57 4.47
C GLY A 241 12.46 -0.07 4.33
N ALA A 242 13.20 0.35 3.31
CA ALA A 242 13.51 1.76 3.06
C ALA A 242 12.26 2.57 2.67
N MET A 243 11.39 2.01 1.84
CA MET A 243 10.12 2.64 1.45
C MET A 243 9.20 2.82 2.66
N SER A 244 9.04 1.79 3.49
CA SER A 244 8.21 1.85 4.71
C SER A 244 8.80 2.75 5.78
N PHE A 245 10.13 2.81 5.92
CA PHE A 245 10.78 3.75 6.82
C PHE A 245 10.47 5.20 6.39
N THR A 246 10.62 5.49 5.10
CA THR A 246 10.35 6.82 4.55
C THR A 246 8.88 7.21 4.70
N ASP A 247 7.96 6.26 4.49
CA ASP A 247 6.52 6.46 4.72
C ASP A 247 6.22 6.82 6.19
N LYS A 248 6.77 6.07 7.15
CA LYS A 248 6.52 6.31 8.58
C LYS A 248 7.06 7.66 9.03
N VAL A 249 8.24 8.04 8.56
CA VAL A 249 8.82 9.35 8.83
C VAL A 249 7.95 10.45 8.22
N ALA A 250 7.54 10.32 6.96
CA ALA A 250 6.69 11.31 6.30
C ALA A 250 5.32 11.47 6.99
N ASN A 251 4.67 10.36 7.35
CA ASN A 251 3.42 10.37 8.10
C ASN A 251 3.60 11.02 9.48
N GLY A 252 4.67 10.69 10.20
CA GLY A 252 4.98 11.29 11.50
C GLY A 252 5.20 12.80 11.41
N VAL A 253 5.95 13.27 10.41
CA VAL A 253 6.17 14.70 10.16
C VAL A 253 4.87 15.40 9.80
N ALA A 254 4.05 14.82 8.92
CA ALA A 254 2.77 15.43 8.52
C ALA A 254 1.81 15.56 9.72
N VAL A 255 1.70 14.52 10.55
CA VAL A 255 0.88 14.56 11.76
C VAL A 255 1.41 15.60 12.76
N MET A 256 2.73 15.68 12.95
CA MET A 256 3.34 16.72 13.80
C MET A 256 3.05 18.13 13.28
N MET A 257 3.13 18.35 11.97
CA MET A 257 2.78 19.64 11.37
C MET A 257 1.30 19.98 11.62
N ILE A 258 0.39 19.03 11.38
CA ILE A 258 -1.05 19.23 11.62
C ILE A 258 -1.33 19.49 13.12
N GLN A 259 -0.59 18.87 14.03
CA GLN A 259 -0.77 19.14 15.46
C GLN A 259 -0.20 20.51 15.86
N THR A 260 0.93 20.91 15.31
CA THR A 260 1.58 22.20 15.65
C THR A 260 0.81 23.39 15.09
N LEU A 261 0.15 23.21 13.93
CA LEU A 261 -0.69 24.23 13.30
C LEU A 261 -2.12 24.28 13.87
N HIS A 262 -2.41 23.47 14.90
CA HIS A 262 -3.74 23.43 15.51
C HIS A 262 -4.07 24.80 16.14
N PRO A 263 -5.13 25.49 15.70
CA PRO A 263 -5.38 26.90 16.05
C PRO A 263 -5.76 27.12 17.52
N CYS A 264 -6.14 26.07 18.25
CA CYS A 264 -6.55 26.17 19.65
C CYS A 264 -5.71 25.28 20.56
N HIS A 265 -4.77 25.90 21.28
CA HIS A 265 -3.92 25.23 22.28
C HIS A 265 -4.56 25.10 23.66
N THR A 266 -5.60 25.89 23.97
CA THR A 266 -6.15 26.07 25.32
C THR A 266 -7.66 25.90 25.45
N GLN A 267 -8.40 25.72 24.35
CA GLN A 267 -9.85 25.47 24.36
C GLN A 267 -10.22 24.27 23.49
N VAL A 268 -11.09 23.42 24.04
CA VAL A 268 -11.58 22.18 23.40
C VAL A 268 -12.49 22.47 22.21
N CYS A 269 -13.19 23.62 22.19
CA CYS A 269 -14.09 24.02 21.11
C CYS A 269 -13.83 25.46 20.69
N CYS A 270 -13.29 25.64 19.48
CA CYS A 270 -13.13 26.92 18.82
C CYS A 270 -13.82 26.90 17.45
N PRO A 271 -14.48 28.01 17.03
CA PRO A 271 -15.09 28.08 15.70
C PRO A 271 -14.06 27.95 14.56
N ALA A 272 -12.78 28.30 14.83
CA ALA A 272 -11.68 28.08 13.87
C ALA A 272 -11.33 26.60 13.66
N CYS A 273 -11.69 25.71 14.59
CA CYS A 273 -11.40 24.27 14.52
C CYS A 273 -12.24 23.55 13.45
N VAL A 274 -13.47 24.03 13.23
CA VAL A 274 -14.40 23.52 12.21
C VAL A 274 -13.76 23.58 10.83
N TRP A 275 -13.29 24.77 10.43
CA TRP A 275 -12.62 25.00 9.16
C TRP A 275 -11.24 24.35 9.09
N TYR A 276 -10.54 24.24 10.22
CA TYR A 276 -9.22 23.62 10.26
C TYR A 276 -9.26 22.15 9.81
N TYR A 277 -10.12 21.32 10.38
CA TYR A 277 -10.21 19.90 10.00
C TYR A 277 -10.77 19.70 8.58
N HIS A 278 -11.61 20.62 8.10
CA HIS A 278 -12.05 20.66 6.71
C HIS A 278 -10.86 20.86 5.76
N TYR A 279 -10.07 21.92 5.98
CA TYR A 279 -8.87 22.17 5.18
C TYR A 279 -7.81 21.09 5.32
N VAL A 280 -7.63 20.52 6.50
CA VAL A 280 -6.70 19.38 6.70
C VAL A 280 -7.13 18.21 5.83
N MET A 281 -8.41 17.85 5.79
CA MET A 281 -8.89 16.76 4.93
C MET A 281 -8.70 17.08 3.45
N VAL A 282 -9.04 18.28 2.99
CA VAL A 282 -8.90 18.68 1.58
C VAL A 282 -7.43 18.74 1.17
N ILE A 283 -6.57 19.39 1.95
CA ILE A 283 -5.15 19.56 1.65
C ILE A 283 -4.41 18.23 1.74
N ALA A 284 -4.68 17.42 2.76
CA ALA A 284 -4.03 16.12 2.93
C ALA A 284 -4.41 15.14 1.82
N THR A 285 -5.67 15.11 1.39
CA THR A 285 -6.12 14.21 0.32
C THR A 285 -5.84 14.76 -1.07
N GLY A 286 -6.32 15.97 -1.38
CA GLY A 286 -6.20 16.58 -2.70
C GLY A 286 -4.79 17.11 -2.99
N GLY A 287 -4.17 17.81 -2.04
CA GLY A 287 -2.82 18.35 -2.22
C GLY A 287 -1.78 17.24 -2.43
N VAL A 288 -1.81 16.20 -1.59
CA VAL A 288 -0.90 15.05 -1.74
C VAL A 288 -1.27 14.21 -2.97
N ALA A 289 -2.55 14.12 -3.37
CA ALA A 289 -2.94 13.46 -4.62
C ALA A 289 -2.38 14.15 -5.87
N VAL A 290 -2.31 15.49 -5.89
CA VAL A 290 -1.63 16.22 -6.98
C VAL A 290 -0.14 15.88 -7.02
N VAL A 291 0.52 15.85 -5.85
CA VAL A 291 1.93 15.45 -5.75
C VAL A 291 2.14 14.01 -6.23
N ALA A 292 1.25 13.09 -5.87
CA ALA A 292 1.26 11.72 -6.35
C ALA A 292 1.03 11.63 -7.87
N ALA A 293 0.13 12.44 -8.43
CA ALA A 293 -0.11 12.51 -9.87
C ALA A 293 1.15 13.00 -10.62
N LEU A 294 1.82 14.03 -10.10
CA LEU A 294 3.10 14.49 -10.66
C LEU A 294 4.16 13.37 -10.61
N SER A 295 4.24 12.63 -9.51
CA SER A 295 5.14 11.47 -9.40
C SER A 295 4.83 10.39 -10.44
N LEU A 296 3.53 10.13 -10.68
CA LEU A 296 3.09 9.19 -11.70
C LEU A 296 3.46 9.68 -13.11
N CYS A 297 3.32 10.97 -13.40
CA CYS A 297 3.78 11.55 -14.66
C CYS A 297 5.28 11.31 -14.87
N THR A 298 6.12 11.41 -13.83
CA THR A 298 7.56 11.11 -13.98
C THR A 298 7.82 9.65 -14.32
N ILE A 299 7.02 8.71 -13.79
CA ILE A 299 7.11 7.28 -14.10
C ILE A 299 6.61 6.98 -15.52
N LEU A 300 5.59 7.70 -15.98
CA LEU A 300 5.09 7.57 -17.35
C LEU A 300 6.09 8.09 -18.39
N VAL A 301 6.75 9.21 -18.11
CA VAL A 301 7.78 9.80 -18.98
C VAL A 301 9.05 8.96 -18.97
N TRP A 302 9.45 8.47 -17.78
CA TRP A 302 10.63 7.63 -17.60
C TRP A 302 10.21 6.27 -17.05
N PRO A 303 9.89 5.30 -17.93
CA PRO A 303 9.34 4.02 -17.50
C PRO A 303 10.32 3.29 -16.57
N ILE A 304 9.75 2.49 -15.67
CA ILE A 304 10.48 1.72 -14.66
C ILE A 304 11.46 0.79 -15.38
N GLY A 305 12.73 1.20 -15.43
CA GLY A 305 13.82 0.41 -15.97
C GLY A 305 14.99 0.41 -15.01
N ILE A 306 15.58 -0.76 -14.77
CA ILE A 306 16.84 -0.87 -14.02
C ILE A 306 17.98 -0.59 -15.00
N VAL A 307 18.73 0.50 -14.76
CA VAL A 307 19.92 0.81 -15.57
C VAL A 307 21.04 -0.12 -15.11
N ARG A 308 21.17 -1.27 -15.76
CA ARG A 308 22.23 -2.23 -15.47
C ARG A 308 23.55 -1.67 -16.03
N ARG A 309 24.31 -0.95 -15.19
CA ARG A 309 25.73 -0.70 -15.48
C ARG A 309 26.47 -2.02 -15.35
N LEU A 310 26.62 -2.74 -16.46
CA LEU A 310 27.55 -3.86 -16.54
C LEU A 310 28.95 -3.31 -16.21
N PRO A 311 29.68 -3.88 -15.24
CA PRO A 311 31.10 -3.59 -15.17
C PRO A 311 31.72 -4.06 -16.49
N TYR A 312 32.29 -3.13 -17.24
CA TYR A 312 33.13 -3.45 -18.39
C TYR A 312 34.35 -4.21 -17.84
N ILE A 313 34.31 -5.54 -17.87
CA ILE A 313 35.50 -6.36 -17.65
C ILE A 313 36.32 -6.25 -18.93
N THR A 314 37.15 -5.20 -19.01
CA THR A 314 38.29 -5.19 -19.93
C THR A 314 39.33 -6.16 -19.36
N GLY A 315 39.67 -7.18 -20.13
CA GLY A 315 40.84 -8.00 -19.86
C GLY A 315 40.55 -9.45 -19.50
N LEU A 316 40.21 -10.26 -20.50
CA LEU A 316 40.67 -11.66 -20.63
C LEU A 316 40.41 -12.14 -22.08
N MET A 317 41.03 -11.45 -23.04
CA MET A 317 41.43 -12.06 -24.32
C MET A 317 42.96 -12.09 -24.29
N GLY A 318 43.49 -13.20 -23.78
CA GLY A 318 44.87 -13.60 -23.93
C GLY A 318 44.82 -15.10 -24.19
N SER A 319 44.49 -15.46 -25.43
CA SER A 319 44.64 -16.81 -25.95
C SER A 319 46.14 -17.14 -25.94
N GLU A 320 46.53 -18.03 -25.05
CA GLU A 320 47.72 -18.84 -25.20
C GLU A 320 47.45 -19.83 -26.35
N ASP A 321 47.78 -19.46 -27.58
CA ASP A 321 47.98 -20.44 -28.65
C ASP A 321 49.45 -20.85 -28.65
N GLN A 322 49.69 -21.95 -27.93
CA GLN A 322 50.92 -22.73 -27.96
C GLN A 322 50.69 -23.88 -28.97
N ASP A 323 50.89 -23.61 -30.26
CA ASP A 323 50.87 -24.69 -31.27
C ASP A 323 52.25 -25.35 -31.38
N ILE A 324 52.30 -26.55 -30.80
CA ILE A 324 53.34 -27.55 -30.98
C ILE A 324 53.09 -28.26 -32.31
N SER A 325 54.12 -28.24 -33.15
CA SER A 325 54.44 -29.13 -34.26
C SER A 325 53.70 -30.46 -34.35
N GLU A 326 53.08 -30.75 -35.51
CA GLU A 326 52.93 -32.11 -36.03
C GLU A 326 52.78 -32.16 -37.57
N ASP A 327 53.73 -32.90 -38.15
CA ASP A 327 53.71 -33.75 -39.36
C ASP A 327 53.16 -33.20 -40.71
N ASN A 328 54.07 -33.00 -41.67
CA ASN A 328 53.75 -32.66 -43.06
C ASN A 328 54.30 -33.76 -43.99
N SER A 329 53.45 -34.73 -44.32
CA SER A 329 53.72 -35.77 -45.30
C SER A 329 52.73 -35.71 -46.46
N TYR A 330 53.05 -34.96 -47.52
CA TYR A 330 52.79 -35.44 -48.89
C TYR A 330 53.50 -34.58 -49.95
N GLN A 331 54.25 -35.26 -50.80
CA GLN A 331 54.96 -34.75 -51.97
C GLN A 331 53.98 -34.61 -53.15
N PRO A 332 54.20 -33.68 -54.08
CA PRO A 332 54.51 -34.18 -55.43
C PRO A 332 55.60 -33.39 -56.15
N ARG A 333 56.46 -34.14 -56.84
CA ARG A 333 57.28 -33.74 -57.98
C ARG A 333 56.58 -34.28 -59.26
N PRO A 334 56.98 -33.96 -60.51
CA PRO A 334 58.04 -33.05 -60.95
C PRO A 334 57.75 -32.22 -62.24
N THR A 335 58.75 -31.43 -62.64
CA THR A 335 59.13 -31.00 -64.02
C THR A 335 58.30 -29.88 -64.70
N VAL A 336 58.79 -29.01 -65.59
CA VAL A 336 59.94 -29.00 -66.53
C VAL A 336 60.35 -27.52 -66.80
N ASN A 337 61.67 -27.30 -66.98
CA ASN A 337 62.41 -26.18 -67.60
C ASN A 337 62.43 -24.78 -66.99
#